data_AF-A0AAN7PL67-F1
#
_entry.id   AF-A0AAN7PL67-F1
#
_cell.length_a   1.000
_cell.length_b   1.000
_cell.length_c   1.000
_cell.angle_alpha   90.00
_cell.angle_beta   90.00
_cell.angle_gamma   90.00
#
_symmetry.space_group_name_H-M   'P 1'
#
loop_
_entity.id
_entity.type
_entity.pdbx_description
1 polymer ?
#
loop_
_entity_poly.entity_id
_entity_poly.type
_entity_poly.pdbx_seq_one_letter_code
_entity_poly.pdbx_strand_id
1 'polypeptide(L)'
;MGKLNYQQHQSFLISKVCHICKQPFNDDQVRVRDHNHQTGMFRGAAHQSCNLNYKDEHCIPVVFHNMSGYDAHFIIKKLTTLFEGNVKLLPINKEKYISFTKSIPNTNISLRFIDSFRFMSQSLDRLSSNLLDDQKKITKFYCNIEEEFRLLNKKGIFPYDYVDSWIKLEETCLPRKEDFYSQLNDENISDEDYAHAVNVWKVFGIRNIGEYSDLYLKTDVLLLADVFETFRETCLKTYTLDPLHYYTAPGLTFDAMLKTTNISLELLTDIDMVMFVEQGIRGGVSQCSNRYAKANNKYMKNGIDSTKDSTYLMYFDVNNLYGAAMSQYLPYGNFEFMENFDVKEILNTPDDFFVGYIVECDLTYPIQLHNLHSDLPLAPEHMVPPTSKTKLKKLLLTLFPKERYVVHYRNLKMYLRLGMQLKKVHRVLKFHQSPWLKQYIDLNTKLRQQSKNDFEKDFYKLMINAIYGKCMENVRKHRDIRLVTKWDGRWGVRSLISKPNFHCSVVFDEDMVNVGMNKLEICMNELIYVEFSILNI
;
A
#
# COMPACT_ATOMS: atom_id res chain seq x y z
N MET A 1 25.54 -16.39 -26.86
CA MET A 1 24.84 -15.21 -27.43
C MET A 1 24.67 -15.43 -28.92
N GLY A 2 23.45 -15.31 -29.45
CA GLY A 2 23.19 -15.48 -30.89
C GLY A 2 23.79 -14.33 -31.71
N LYS A 3 24.15 -14.58 -32.98
CA LYS A 3 24.53 -13.51 -33.92
C LYS A 3 23.28 -12.66 -34.20
N LEU A 4 23.42 -11.33 -34.10
CA LEU A 4 22.35 -10.41 -34.49
C LEU A 4 22.03 -10.60 -35.98
N ASN A 5 20.75 -10.55 -36.33
CA ASN A 5 20.36 -10.45 -37.73
C ASN A 5 20.64 -9.03 -38.27
N TYR A 6 20.57 -8.84 -39.59
CA TYR A 6 20.89 -7.56 -40.23
C TYR A 6 20.07 -6.39 -39.67
N GLN A 7 18.77 -6.58 -39.46
CA GLN A 7 17.88 -5.53 -38.93
C GLN A 7 18.22 -5.14 -37.49
N GLN A 8 18.52 -6.13 -36.64
CA GLN A 8 18.94 -5.89 -35.25
C GLN A 8 20.29 -5.19 -35.19
N HIS A 9 21.22 -5.54 -36.08
CA HIS A 9 22.51 -4.88 -36.14
C HIS A 9 22.39 -3.42 -36.59
N GLN A 10 21.56 -3.15 -37.60
CA GLN A 10 21.24 -1.78 -38.02
C GLN A 10 20.57 -0.99 -36.88
N SER A 11 19.57 -1.59 -36.21
CA SER A 11 18.90 -1.00 -35.05
C SER A 11 19.89 -0.62 -33.94
N PHE A 12 20.87 -1.49 -33.64
CA PHE A 12 21.91 -1.19 -32.67
C PHE A 12 22.79 -0.01 -33.08
N LEU A 13 23.22 0.06 -34.36
CA LEU A 13 24.11 1.10 -34.86
C LEU A 13 23.44 2.48 -34.86
N ILE A 14 22.18 2.55 -35.28
CA ILE A 14 21.42 3.81 -35.37
C ILE A 14 20.82 4.27 -34.04
N SER A 15 20.77 3.40 -33.03
CA SER A 15 20.13 3.75 -31.75
C SER A 15 20.90 4.86 -31.04
N LYS A 16 20.23 6.00 -30.85
CA LYS A 16 20.75 7.18 -30.12
C LYS A 16 20.40 7.16 -28.64
N VAL A 17 19.49 6.27 -28.23
CA VAL A 17 18.99 6.16 -26.86
C VAL A 17 19.15 4.74 -26.34
N CYS A 18 19.39 4.62 -25.05
CA CYS A 18 19.39 3.36 -24.33
C CYS A 18 17.97 2.82 -24.21
N HIS A 19 17.73 1.58 -24.61
CA HIS A 19 16.39 1.02 -24.56
C HIS A 19 15.90 0.73 -23.12
N ILE A 20 16.82 0.69 -22.13
CA ILE A 20 16.51 0.42 -20.71
C ILE A 20 16.07 1.71 -20.00
N CYS A 21 16.98 2.69 -19.89
CA CYS A 21 16.70 3.94 -19.17
C CYS A 21 16.08 5.04 -20.04
N LYS A 22 15.97 4.81 -21.36
CA LYS A 22 15.45 5.76 -22.36
C LYS A 22 16.25 7.07 -22.51
N GLN A 23 17.42 7.16 -21.86
CA GLN A 23 18.31 8.32 -21.97
C GLN A 23 19.23 8.22 -23.20
N PRO A 24 19.70 9.36 -23.75
CA PRO A 24 20.66 9.36 -24.85
C PRO A 24 22.00 8.72 -24.46
N PHE A 25 22.72 8.25 -25.48
CA PHE A 25 24.13 7.89 -25.33
C PHE A 25 24.98 9.15 -25.45
N ASN A 26 25.81 9.44 -24.45
CA ASN A 26 26.84 10.46 -24.55
C ASN A 26 28.09 9.89 -25.24
N ASP A 27 28.93 10.76 -25.81
CA ASP A 27 30.12 10.35 -26.59
C ASP A 27 31.14 9.54 -25.77
N ASP A 28 31.14 9.69 -24.46
CA ASP A 28 32.02 9.00 -23.50
C ASP A 28 31.48 7.63 -23.03
N GLN A 29 30.24 7.28 -23.37
CA GLN A 29 29.57 6.10 -22.83
C GLN A 29 29.65 4.89 -23.77
N VAL A 30 30.04 3.74 -23.21
CA VAL A 30 30.08 2.47 -23.95
C VAL A 30 28.66 1.95 -24.20
N ARG A 31 28.31 1.84 -25.48
CA ARG A 31 27.06 1.24 -25.95
C ARG A 31 27.22 -0.28 -26.09
N VAL A 32 26.40 -1.04 -25.38
CA VAL A 32 26.42 -2.50 -25.37
C VAL A 32 25.13 -3.10 -25.93
N ARG A 33 25.21 -4.36 -26.35
CA ARG A 33 24.07 -5.13 -26.87
C ARG A 33 23.41 -5.89 -25.72
N ASP A 34 22.20 -5.50 -25.35
CA ASP A 34 21.42 -6.23 -24.35
C ASP A 34 20.63 -7.37 -24.99
N HIS A 35 20.54 -8.48 -24.26
CA HIS A 35 19.84 -9.68 -24.69
C HIS A 35 19.06 -10.27 -23.53
N ASN A 36 17.92 -10.87 -23.84
CA ASN A 36 17.20 -11.68 -22.87
C ASN A 36 18.02 -12.92 -22.50
N HIS A 37 18.36 -13.13 -21.23
CA HIS A 37 19.17 -14.28 -20.83
C HIS A 37 18.42 -15.62 -20.89
N GLN A 38 17.08 -15.60 -20.96
CA GLN A 38 16.25 -16.80 -21.14
C GLN A 38 16.10 -17.19 -22.62
N THR A 39 15.78 -16.24 -23.49
CA THR A 39 15.51 -16.52 -24.91
C THR A 39 16.72 -16.30 -25.82
N GLY A 40 17.75 -15.60 -25.33
CA GLY A 40 18.92 -15.18 -26.13
C GLY A 40 18.61 -14.08 -27.14
N MET A 41 17.38 -13.57 -27.20
CA MET A 41 16.94 -12.57 -28.18
C MET A 41 17.47 -11.19 -27.83
N PHE A 42 17.92 -10.45 -28.86
CA PHE A 42 18.33 -9.05 -28.74
C PHE A 42 17.15 -8.17 -28.32
N ARG A 43 17.34 -7.38 -27.26
CA ARG A 43 16.35 -6.44 -26.73
C ARG A 43 16.59 -5.02 -27.24
N GLY A 44 17.85 -4.60 -27.34
CA GLY A 44 18.20 -3.27 -27.82
C GLY A 44 19.62 -2.84 -27.45
N ALA A 45 20.00 -1.65 -27.90
CA ALA A 45 21.20 -0.99 -27.43
C ALA A 45 20.99 -0.49 -25.99
N ALA A 46 21.98 -0.67 -25.11
CA ALA A 46 21.93 -0.22 -23.73
C ALA A 46 23.24 0.44 -23.29
N HIS A 47 23.21 1.28 -22.25
CA HIS A 47 24.43 1.69 -21.57
C HIS A 47 25.05 0.47 -20.90
N GLN A 48 26.38 0.40 -20.86
CA GLN A 48 27.08 -0.69 -20.16
C GLN A 48 26.61 -0.82 -18.70
N SER A 49 26.48 0.29 -17.98
CA SER A 49 25.99 0.33 -16.60
C SER A 49 24.54 -0.16 -16.49
N CYS A 50 23.64 0.32 -17.36
CA CYS A 50 22.26 -0.14 -17.39
C CYS A 50 22.17 -1.64 -17.63
N ASN A 51 22.93 -2.17 -18.60
CA ASN A 51 22.95 -3.59 -18.92
C ASN A 51 23.44 -4.45 -17.74
N LEU A 52 24.50 -4.03 -17.05
CA LEU A 52 25.01 -4.73 -15.87
C LEU A 52 24.01 -4.75 -14.71
N ASN A 53 23.22 -3.67 -14.58
CA ASN A 53 22.20 -3.55 -13.54
C ASN A 53 20.87 -4.18 -13.95
N TYR A 54 20.66 -4.52 -15.23
CA TYR A 54 19.45 -5.13 -15.74
C TYR A 54 19.43 -6.62 -15.41
N LYS A 55 18.88 -6.95 -14.25
CA LYS A 55 18.75 -8.32 -13.77
C LYS A 55 17.42 -8.91 -14.23
N ASP A 56 17.47 -10.05 -14.90
CA ASP A 56 16.27 -10.83 -15.17
C ASP A 56 15.75 -11.42 -13.84
N GLU A 57 14.51 -11.10 -13.46
CA GLU A 57 13.85 -11.79 -12.35
C GLU A 57 13.41 -13.18 -12.81
N HIS A 58 13.91 -14.23 -12.14
CA HIS A 58 13.45 -15.61 -12.31
C HIS A 58 12.29 -15.93 -11.37
N CYS A 59 11.40 -14.97 -11.18
CA CYS A 59 10.30 -15.05 -10.24
C CYS A 59 8.98 -15.23 -10.98
N ILE A 60 8.24 -16.29 -10.66
CA ILE A 60 6.89 -16.52 -11.19
C ILE A 60 5.88 -16.05 -10.12
N PRO A 61 5.11 -14.98 -10.38
CA PRO A 61 4.09 -14.52 -9.47
C PRO A 61 2.88 -15.47 -9.51
N VAL A 62 2.38 -15.83 -8.34
CA VAL A 62 1.16 -16.64 -8.16
C VAL A 62 0.14 -15.76 -7.43
N VAL A 63 -0.95 -15.43 -8.10
CA VAL A 63 -1.95 -14.48 -7.58
C VAL A 63 -3.06 -15.23 -6.86
N PHE A 64 -3.32 -14.83 -5.62
CA PHE A 64 -4.47 -15.25 -4.84
C PHE A 64 -5.33 -14.03 -4.49
N HIS A 65 -6.62 -14.24 -4.23
CA HIS A 65 -7.52 -13.19 -3.74
C HIS A 65 -7.78 -13.38 -2.24
N ASN A 66 -7.29 -12.44 -1.42
CA ASN A 66 -7.38 -12.46 0.04
C ASN A 66 -6.64 -13.63 0.71
N MET A 67 -5.50 -14.02 0.13
CA MET A 67 -4.61 -15.06 0.64
C MET A 67 -4.21 -14.83 2.10
N SER A 68 -3.92 -13.57 2.46
CA SER A 68 -3.47 -13.20 3.80
C SER A 68 -4.51 -13.50 4.88
N GLY A 69 -5.79 -13.53 4.50
CA GLY A 69 -6.92 -13.72 5.39
C GLY A 69 -7.25 -15.18 5.67
N TYR A 70 -7.04 -16.07 4.69
CA TYR A 70 -7.55 -17.44 4.72
C TYR A 70 -6.47 -18.49 4.41
N ASP A 71 -5.91 -18.46 3.20
CA ASP A 71 -5.21 -19.62 2.63
C ASP A 71 -3.74 -19.75 3.04
N ALA A 72 -3.09 -18.63 3.38
CA ALA A 72 -1.64 -18.58 3.54
C ALA A 72 -1.11 -19.63 4.54
N HIS A 73 -1.80 -19.85 5.65
CA HIS A 73 -1.36 -20.81 6.67
C HIS A 73 -1.30 -22.24 6.14
N PHE A 74 -2.38 -22.69 5.48
CA PHE A 74 -2.47 -24.05 4.94
C PHE A 74 -1.43 -24.28 3.85
N ILE A 75 -1.27 -23.31 2.94
CA ILE A 75 -0.33 -23.41 1.83
C ILE A 75 1.11 -23.41 2.33
N ILE A 76 1.47 -22.49 3.23
CA ILE A 76 2.83 -22.42 3.79
C ILE A 76 3.18 -23.73 4.51
N LYS A 77 2.27 -24.26 5.34
CA LYS A 77 2.46 -25.54 6.05
C LYS A 77 2.79 -26.67 5.09
N LYS A 78 2.02 -26.84 4.01
CA LYS A 78 2.26 -27.92 3.05
C LYS A 78 3.49 -27.67 2.18
N LEU A 79 3.74 -26.44 1.75
CA LEU A 79 4.89 -26.09 0.92
C LEU A 79 6.24 -26.24 1.63
N THR A 80 6.27 -26.06 2.94
CA THR A 80 7.49 -26.20 3.76
C THR A 80 7.78 -27.64 4.18
N THR A 81 6.74 -28.49 4.29
CA THR A 81 6.87 -29.89 4.72
C THR A 81 7.01 -30.87 3.57
N LEU A 82 6.23 -30.70 2.49
CA LEU A 82 6.17 -31.67 1.38
C LEU A 82 7.21 -31.42 0.28
N PHE A 83 7.68 -30.18 0.14
CA PHE A 83 8.57 -29.80 -0.96
C PHE A 83 9.89 -29.26 -0.41
N GLU A 84 11.00 -29.72 -0.96
CA GLU A 84 12.32 -29.16 -0.66
C GLU A 84 12.43 -27.69 -1.12
N GLY A 85 13.40 -26.97 -0.56
CA GLY A 85 13.66 -25.56 -0.89
C GLY A 85 13.17 -24.58 0.17
N ASN A 86 13.83 -23.42 0.22
CA ASN A 86 13.59 -22.41 1.24
C ASN A 86 12.29 -21.63 0.98
N VAL A 87 11.59 -21.27 2.06
CA VAL A 87 10.44 -20.35 2.03
C VAL A 87 10.83 -19.06 2.72
N LYS A 88 10.78 -17.96 1.97
CA LYS A 88 10.95 -16.61 2.52
C LYS A 88 9.57 -16.02 2.81
N LEU A 89 9.38 -15.48 4.01
CA LEU A 89 8.15 -14.83 4.42
C LEU A 89 8.31 -13.31 4.42
N LEU A 90 7.24 -12.62 4.05
CA LEU A 90 7.07 -11.19 4.29
C LEU A 90 5.88 -11.00 5.26
N PRO A 91 6.13 -10.97 6.58
CA PRO A 91 5.08 -10.96 7.58
C PRO A 91 4.52 -9.56 7.86
N ILE A 92 3.23 -9.47 8.21
CA ILE A 92 2.62 -8.30 8.87
C ILE A 92 2.74 -8.47 10.38
N ASN A 93 2.31 -9.64 10.85
CA ASN A 93 2.43 -10.06 12.23
C ASN A 93 2.73 -11.57 12.25
N LYS A 94 2.54 -12.22 13.40
CA LYS A 94 2.87 -13.64 13.58
C LYS A 94 1.93 -14.60 12.83
N GLU A 95 0.76 -14.11 12.41
CA GLU A 95 -0.30 -14.91 11.79
C GLU A 95 -0.55 -14.47 10.35
N LYS A 96 -0.53 -13.16 10.06
CA LYS A 96 -0.79 -12.62 8.72
C LYS A 96 0.50 -12.31 7.98
N TYR A 97 0.59 -12.81 6.76
CA TYR A 97 1.71 -12.58 5.84
C TYR A 97 1.25 -11.74 4.64
N ILE A 98 2.06 -10.76 4.24
CA ILE A 98 1.86 -9.99 3.00
C ILE A 98 2.08 -10.90 1.79
N SER A 99 3.14 -11.71 1.85
CA SER A 99 3.57 -12.59 0.76
C SER A 99 4.50 -13.67 1.32
N PHE A 100 4.63 -14.78 0.59
CA PHE A 100 5.70 -15.73 0.78
C PHE A 100 6.27 -16.15 -0.56
N THR A 101 7.54 -16.53 -0.58
CA THR A 101 8.26 -16.94 -1.79
C THR A 101 8.92 -18.29 -1.56
N LYS A 102 8.61 -19.25 -2.42
CA LYS A 102 9.21 -20.59 -2.42
C LYS A 102 10.31 -20.64 -3.49
N SER A 103 11.52 -20.95 -3.09
CA SER A 103 12.61 -21.24 -4.04
C SER A 103 12.53 -22.70 -4.49
N ILE A 104 12.60 -22.94 -5.80
CA ILE A 104 12.60 -24.29 -6.36
C ILE A 104 14.04 -24.83 -6.32
N PRO A 105 14.29 -25.99 -5.65
CA PRO A 105 15.62 -26.59 -5.57
C PRO A 105 16.27 -26.78 -6.94
N ASN A 106 17.60 -26.64 -7.00
CA ASN A 106 18.41 -26.86 -8.21
C ASN A 106 18.02 -25.98 -9.42
N THR A 107 17.28 -24.89 -9.18
CA THR A 107 16.95 -23.89 -10.21
C THR A 107 17.12 -22.48 -9.64
N ASN A 108 17.15 -21.49 -10.54
CA ASN A 108 17.08 -20.08 -10.15
C ASN A 108 15.63 -19.58 -10.02
N ILE A 109 14.63 -20.47 -10.14
CA ILE A 109 13.23 -20.09 -10.20
C ILE A 109 12.65 -19.99 -8.78
N SER A 110 11.88 -18.93 -8.53
CA SER A 110 11.09 -18.78 -7.31
C SER A 110 9.63 -18.50 -7.60
N LEU A 111 8.73 -19.16 -6.86
CA LEU A 111 7.30 -18.86 -6.88
C LEU A 111 6.99 -17.83 -5.81
N ARG A 112 6.47 -16.66 -6.21
CA ARG A 112 6.11 -15.57 -5.29
C ARG A 112 4.60 -15.45 -5.21
N PHE A 113 4.06 -15.73 -4.04
CA PHE A 113 2.62 -15.70 -3.81
C PHE A 113 2.22 -14.28 -3.43
N ILE A 114 1.36 -13.66 -4.24
CA ILE A 114 0.89 -12.29 -4.04
C ILE A 114 -0.62 -12.27 -3.82
N ASP A 115 -1.07 -11.30 -3.02
CA ASP A 115 -2.46 -11.15 -2.64
C ASP A 115 -3.06 -9.95 -3.39
N SER A 116 -3.92 -10.25 -4.37
CA SER A 116 -4.62 -9.25 -5.18
C SER A 116 -5.44 -8.27 -4.33
N PHE A 117 -5.92 -8.67 -3.15
CA PHE A 117 -6.68 -7.81 -2.25
C PHE A 117 -5.84 -6.65 -1.68
N ARG A 118 -4.50 -6.78 -1.68
CA ARG A 118 -3.55 -5.72 -1.31
C ARG A 118 -3.39 -4.65 -2.39
N PHE A 119 -3.91 -4.89 -3.59
CA PHE A 119 -3.98 -3.93 -4.68
C PHE A 119 -5.42 -3.43 -4.87
N MET A 120 -6.38 -4.34 -4.74
CA MET A 120 -7.78 -4.16 -5.07
C MET A 120 -8.64 -4.62 -3.90
N SER A 121 -8.85 -3.73 -2.91
CA SER A 121 -9.50 -4.07 -1.63
C SER A 121 -11.02 -4.14 -1.73
N GLN A 122 -11.54 -4.92 -2.68
CA GLN A 122 -12.97 -5.22 -2.88
C GLN A 122 -13.14 -6.73 -3.11
N SER A 123 -14.36 -7.24 -2.95
CA SER A 123 -14.64 -8.66 -3.22
C SER A 123 -14.49 -8.98 -4.70
N LEU A 124 -14.08 -10.22 -5.01
CA LEU A 124 -13.99 -10.71 -6.38
C LEU A 124 -15.30 -10.51 -7.17
N ASP A 125 -16.45 -10.72 -6.53
CA ASP A 125 -17.76 -10.49 -7.13
C ASP A 125 -17.93 -9.02 -7.59
N ARG A 126 -17.64 -8.05 -6.72
CA ARG A 126 -17.66 -6.62 -7.08
C ARG A 126 -16.64 -6.26 -8.15
N LEU A 127 -15.45 -6.85 -8.10
CA LEU A 127 -14.41 -6.60 -9.10
C LEU A 127 -14.82 -7.14 -10.48
N SER A 128 -15.33 -8.37 -10.51
CA SER A 128 -15.76 -9.03 -11.75
C SER A 128 -16.98 -8.37 -12.38
N SER A 129 -17.95 -7.90 -11.59
CA SER A 129 -19.15 -7.19 -12.09
C SER A 129 -18.85 -5.80 -12.67
N ASN A 130 -17.73 -5.18 -12.28
CA ASN A 130 -17.27 -3.92 -12.86
C ASN A 130 -16.58 -4.07 -14.22
N LEU A 131 -16.20 -5.30 -14.61
CA LEU A 131 -15.60 -5.57 -15.91
C LEU A 131 -16.68 -5.72 -16.98
N LEU A 132 -16.40 -5.16 -18.16
CA LEU A 132 -17.18 -5.38 -19.38
C LEU A 132 -16.92 -6.78 -19.96
N ASP A 133 -17.85 -7.29 -20.75
CA ASP A 133 -17.75 -8.61 -21.37
C ASP A 133 -16.50 -8.76 -22.26
N ASP A 134 -16.06 -7.69 -22.93
CA ASP A 134 -14.87 -7.67 -23.79
C ASP A 134 -13.54 -7.68 -23.00
N GLN A 135 -13.61 -7.36 -21.70
CA GLN A 135 -12.47 -7.43 -20.79
C GLN A 135 -12.28 -8.83 -20.22
N LYS A 136 -13.31 -9.71 -20.27
CA LYS A 136 -13.27 -11.08 -19.75
C LYS A 136 -12.76 -12.11 -20.75
N LYS A 137 -11.59 -11.81 -21.32
CA LYS A 137 -10.99 -12.56 -22.45
C LYS A 137 -10.60 -13.98 -22.03
N ILE A 138 -10.08 -14.16 -20.82
CA ILE A 138 -9.64 -15.45 -20.31
C ILE A 138 -10.86 -16.31 -20.02
N THR A 139 -11.86 -15.80 -19.30
CA THR A 139 -13.11 -16.54 -19.07
C THR A 139 -13.73 -16.97 -20.39
N LYS A 140 -13.83 -16.05 -21.36
CA LYS A 140 -14.38 -16.35 -22.70
C LYS A 140 -13.59 -17.42 -23.45
N PHE A 141 -12.26 -17.46 -23.32
CA PHE A 141 -11.41 -18.48 -23.95
C PHE A 141 -11.69 -19.90 -23.43
N TYR A 142 -12.11 -20.03 -22.17
CA TYR A 142 -12.43 -21.32 -21.55
C TYR A 142 -13.90 -21.75 -21.71
N CYS A 143 -14.74 -20.91 -22.34
CA CYS A 143 -16.13 -21.24 -22.68
C CYS A 143 -16.23 -21.65 -24.15
N ASN A 144 -17.03 -22.69 -24.43
CA ASN A 144 -17.25 -23.17 -25.79
C ASN A 144 -18.40 -22.43 -26.48
N ILE A 145 -19.40 -21.99 -25.71
CA ILE A 145 -20.60 -21.30 -26.19
C ILE A 145 -20.88 -20.01 -25.40
N GLU A 146 -21.59 -19.07 -26.02
CA GLU A 146 -21.92 -17.78 -25.41
C GLU A 146 -22.80 -17.95 -24.15
N GLU A 147 -23.65 -18.97 -24.09
CA GLU A 147 -24.47 -19.26 -22.91
C GLU A 147 -23.62 -19.65 -21.68
N GLU A 148 -22.59 -20.48 -21.87
CA GLU A 148 -21.61 -20.81 -20.82
C GLU A 148 -20.91 -19.54 -20.34
N PHE A 149 -20.47 -18.68 -21.26
CA PHE A 149 -19.85 -17.40 -20.90
C PHE A 149 -20.79 -16.53 -20.06
N ARG A 150 -22.07 -16.39 -20.46
CA ARG A 150 -23.07 -15.62 -19.71
C ARG A 150 -23.26 -16.13 -18.29
N LEU A 151 -23.13 -17.44 -18.08
CA LEU A 151 -23.25 -18.06 -16.77
C LEU A 151 -21.99 -17.84 -15.91
N LEU A 152 -20.80 -17.97 -16.48
CA LEU A 152 -19.52 -17.80 -15.76
C LEU A 152 -19.08 -16.33 -15.62
N ASN A 153 -19.83 -15.40 -16.22
CA ASN A 153 -19.55 -13.97 -16.21
C ASN A 153 -19.65 -13.34 -14.81
N LYS A 154 -20.36 -13.98 -13.88
CA LYS A 154 -20.50 -13.53 -12.49
C LYS A 154 -20.03 -14.61 -11.53
N LYS A 155 -19.80 -14.24 -10.28
CA LYS A 155 -19.40 -15.19 -9.25
C LYS A 155 -20.46 -16.29 -9.12
N GLY A 156 -20.01 -17.54 -9.08
CA GLY A 156 -20.88 -18.68 -8.87
C GLY A 156 -21.48 -18.69 -7.46
N ILE A 157 -22.40 -19.63 -7.22
CA ILE A 157 -23.00 -19.85 -5.90
C ILE A 157 -22.64 -21.26 -5.43
N PHE A 158 -22.32 -21.42 -4.14
CA PHE A 158 -21.92 -22.71 -3.60
C PHE A 158 -22.48 -22.92 -2.19
N PRO A 159 -23.02 -24.10 -1.86
CA PRO A 159 -23.58 -24.37 -0.55
C PRO A 159 -22.47 -24.78 0.44
N TYR A 160 -21.74 -23.79 0.95
CA TYR A 160 -20.56 -24.00 1.80
C TYR A 160 -20.83 -24.81 3.06
N ASP A 161 -21.93 -24.51 3.76
CA ASP A 161 -22.28 -25.20 5.01
C ASP A 161 -22.82 -26.62 4.77
N TYR A 162 -23.38 -26.87 3.59
CA TYR A 162 -23.86 -28.20 3.22
C TYR A 162 -22.71 -29.15 2.93
N VAL A 163 -21.69 -28.73 2.18
CA VAL A 163 -20.59 -29.60 1.73
C VAL A 163 -19.52 -29.75 2.82
N ASP A 164 -19.84 -30.54 3.84
CA ASP A 164 -19.00 -30.81 5.02
C ASP A 164 -18.12 -32.08 4.90
N SER A 165 -18.26 -32.86 3.83
CA SER A 165 -17.59 -34.14 3.66
C SER A 165 -17.40 -34.53 2.19
N TRP A 166 -16.38 -35.35 1.92
CA TRP A 166 -16.08 -35.85 0.58
C TRP A 166 -17.22 -36.66 -0.05
N ILE A 167 -18.00 -37.35 0.77
CA ILE A 167 -19.13 -38.18 0.31
C ILE A 167 -20.21 -37.29 -0.34
N LYS A 168 -20.45 -36.09 0.20
CA LYS A 168 -21.41 -35.15 -0.39
C LYS A 168 -21.02 -34.68 -1.79
N LEU A 169 -19.72 -34.71 -2.14
CA LEU A 169 -19.29 -34.39 -3.50
C LEU A 169 -19.71 -35.46 -4.52
N GLU A 170 -20.00 -36.68 -4.08
CA GLU A 170 -20.47 -37.77 -4.94
C GLU A 170 -21.98 -37.71 -5.22
N GLU A 171 -22.72 -36.86 -4.51
CA GLU A 171 -24.17 -36.70 -4.70
C GLU A 171 -24.49 -36.22 -6.11
N THR A 172 -25.43 -36.89 -6.76
CA THR A 172 -25.73 -36.70 -8.19
C THR A 172 -26.84 -35.69 -8.47
N CYS A 173 -27.28 -34.96 -7.44
CA CYS A 173 -28.30 -33.92 -7.58
C CYS A 173 -27.82 -32.63 -6.92
N LEU A 174 -28.32 -31.50 -7.44
CA LEU A 174 -28.12 -30.21 -6.80
C LEU A 174 -28.87 -30.19 -5.45
N PRO A 175 -28.25 -29.70 -4.35
CA PRO A 175 -28.91 -29.56 -3.05
C PRO A 175 -30.16 -28.69 -3.13
N ARG A 176 -31.07 -28.85 -2.16
CA ARG A 176 -32.30 -28.05 -2.12
C ARG A 176 -31.98 -26.60 -1.76
N LYS A 177 -32.88 -25.67 -2.07
CA LYS A 177 -32.70 -24.25 -1.76
C LYS A 177 -32.38 -24.00 -0.27
N GLU A 178 -33.00 -24.76 0.63
CA GLU A 178 -32.78 -24.70 2.08
C GLU A 178 -31.34 -25.06 2.48
N ASP A 179 -30.68 -25.93 1.70
CA ASP A 179 -29.32 -26.39 1.95
C ASP A 179 -28.25 -25.34 1.56
N PHE A 180 -28.66 -24.24 0.91
CA PHE A 180 -27.78 -23.09 0.60
C PHE A 180 -27.78 -22.02 1.69
N TYR A 181 -28.40 -22.27 2.85
CA TYR A 181 -28.37 -21.35 3.97
C TYR A 181 -26.94 -21.10 4.45
N SER A 182 -26.59 -19.82 4.65
CA SER A 182 -25.27 -19.39 5.11
C SER A 182 -25.30 -19.07 6.59
N GLN A 183 -24.66 -19.90 7.41
CA GLN A 183 -24.51 -19.66 8.85
C GLN A 183 -23.68 -18.41 9.14
N LEU A 184 -22.73 -18.09 8.26
CA LEU A 184 -21.85 -16.93 8.41
C LEU A 184 -22.62 -15.60 8.32
N ASN A 185 -23.62 -15.54 7.44
CA ASN A 185 -24.42 -14.34 7.21
C ASN A 185 -25.80 -14.40 7.86
N ASP A 186 -26.19 -15.57 8.41
CA ASP A 186 -27.54 -15.83 8.92
C ASP A 186 -28.64 -15.55 7.87
N GLU A 187 -28.39 -15.99 6.63
CA GLU A 187 -29.22 -15.64 5.46
C GLU A 187 -29.49 -16.84 4.56
N ASN A 188 -30.72 -16.90 4.02
CA ASN A 188 -31.11 -17.84 2.97
C ASN A 188 -30.71 -17.30 1.59
N ILE A 189 -30.42 -18.21 0.65
CA ILE A 189 -30.21 -17.86 -0.75
C ILE A 189 -31.46 -17.22 -1.38
N SER A 190 -31.25 -16.25 -2.28
CA SER A 190 -32.34 -15.66 -3.07
C SER A 190 -32.91 -16.66 -4.10
N ASP A 191 -34.16 -16.46 -4.53
CA ASP A 191 -34.76 -17.28 -5.59
C ASP A 191 -34.00 -17.16 -6.92
N GLU A 192 -33.50 -15.96 -7.23
CA GLU A 192 -32.74 -15.68 -8.45
C GLU A 192 -31.39 -16.40 -8.46
N ASP A 193 -30.70 -16.41 -7.33
CA ASP A 193 -29.42 -17.09 -7.17
C ASP A 193 -29.59 -18.61 -7.25
N TYR A 194 -30.60 -19.17 -6.58
CA TYR A 194 -30.87 -20.60 -6.68
C TYR A 194 -31.27 -21.00 -8.11
N ALA A 195 -32.10 -20.21 -8.80
CA ALA A 195 -32.43 -20.45 -10.21
C ALA A 195 -31.18 -20.40 -11.11
N HIS A 196 -30.24 -19.51 -10.81
CA HIS A 196 -28.96 -19.46 -11.50
C HIS A 196 -28.13 -20.73 -11.28
N ALA A 197 -28.01 -21.21 -10.05
CA ALA A 197 -27.31 -22.46 -9.73
C ALA A 197 -27.91 -23.67 -10.48
N VAL A 198 -29.25 -23.76 -10.51
CA VAL A 198 -29.97 -24.78 -11.29
C VAL A 198 -29.66 -24.67 -12.79
N ASN A 199 -29.56 -23.46 -13.33
CA ASN A 199 -29.23 -23.27 -14.74
C ASN A 199 -27.80 -23.70 -15.06
N VAL A 200 -26.83 -23.33 -14.21
CA VAL A 200 -25.43 -23.77 -14.33
C VAL A 200 -25.33 -25.30 -14.32
N TRP A 201 -26.01 -25.95 -13.38
CA TRP A 201 -26.02 -27.41 -13.29
C TRP A 201 -26.49 -28.07 -14.59
N LYS A 202 -27.55 -27.54 -15.20
CA LYS A 202 -28.14 -28.07 -16.43
C LYS A 202 -27.26 -27.80 -17.66
N VAL A 203 -26.83 -26.57 -17.87
CA VAL A 203 -26.09 -26.15 -19.08
C VAL A 203 -24.74 -26.85 -19.18
N PHE A 204 -24.03 -26.99 -18.06
CA PHE A 204 -22.73 -27.68 -18.02
C PHE A 204 -22.83 -29.20 -17.89
N GLY A 205 -24.06 -29.76 -17.85
CA GLY A 205 -24.28 -31.20 -17.77
C GLY A 205 -23.65 -31.87 -16.54
N ILE A 206 -23.71 -31.18 -15.40
CA ILE A 206 -23.02 -31.56 -14.16
C ILE A 206 -23.62 -32.83 -13.58
N ARG A 207 -22.75 -33.79 -13.24
CA ARG A 207 -23.18 -35.12 -12.78
C ARG A 207 -23.23 -35.26 -11.27
N ASN A 208 -22.40 -34.51 -10.57
CA ASN A 208 -22.31 -34.55 -9.11
C ASN A 208 -21.82 -33.22 -8.52
N ILE A 209 -21.94 -33.07 -7.20
CA ILE A 209 -21.53 -31.84 -6.50
C ILE A 209 -20.02 -31.59 -6.62
N GLY A 210 -19.20 -32.63 -6.77
CA GLY A 210 -17.76 -32.51 -7.04
C GLY A 210 -17.46 -31.76 -8.33
N GLU A 211 -18.07 -32.16 -9.45
CA GLU A 211 -17.96 -31.45 -10.73
C GLU A 211 -18.48 -30.01 -10.64
N TYR A 212 -19.54 -29.78 -9.85
CA TYR A 212 -20.03 -28.42 -9.56
C TYR A 212 -19.01 -27.58 -8.81
N SER A 213 -18.35 -28.16 -7.81
CA SER A 213 -17.30 -27.52 -7.02
C SER A 213 -16.09 -27.17 -7.88
N ASP A 214 -15.65 -28.08 -8.76
CA ASP A 214 -14.53 -27.81 -9.68
C ASP A 214 -14.87 -26.67 -10.65
N LEU A 215 -16.08 -26.64 -11.19
CA LEU A 215 -16.54 -25.54 -12.04
C LEU A 215 -16.61 -24.22 -11.26
N TYR A 216 -17.12 -24.25 -10.03
CA TYR A 216 -17.18 -23.09 -9.14
C TYR A 216 -15.79 -22.50 -8.89
N LEU A 217 -14.84 -23.33 -8.47
CA LEU A 217 -13.46 -22.92 -8.18
C LEU A 217 -12.76 -22.42 -9.45
N LYS A 218 -12.94 -23.11 -10.58
CA LYS A 218 -12.41 -22.68 -11.86
C LYS A 218 -12.96 -21.30 -12.26
N THR A 219 -14.24 -21.05 -12.03
CA THR A 219 -14.89 -19.76 -12.33
C THR A 219 -14.25 -18.64 -11.52
N ASP A 220 -14.05 -18.82 -10.22
CA ASP A 220 -13.37 -17.83 -9.37
C ASP A 220 -11.93 -17.55 -9.85
N VAL A 221 -11.19 -18.58 -10.29
CA VAL A 221 -9.83 -18.41 -10.84
C VAL A 221 -9.84 -17.65 -12.17
N LEU A 222 -10.76 -17.98 -13.08
CA LEU A 222 -10.89 -17.31 -14.39
C LEU A 222 -11.26 -15.83 -14.22
N LEU A 223 -12.24 -15.54 -13.36
CA LEU A 223 -12.65 -14.17 -13.05
C LEU A 223 -11.50 -13.38 -12.41
N LEU A 224 -10.76 -13.97 -11.48
CA LEU A 224 -9.59 -13.33 -10.89
C LEU A 224 -8.52 -13.02 -11.93
N ALA A 225 -8.29 -13.95 -12.87
CA ALA A 225 -7.33 -13.74 -13.95
C ALA A 225 -7.72 -12.57 -14.86
N ASP A 226 -8.99 -12.47 -15.25
CA ASP A 226 -9.50 -11.34 -16.06
C ASP A 226 -9.44 -10.00 -15.31
N VAL A 227 -9.81 -9.99 -14.03
CA VAL A 227 -9.70 -8.81 -13.16
C VAL A 227 -8.25 -8.35 -13.05
N PHE A 228 -7.34 -9.27 -12.74
CA PHE A 228 -5.94 -8.91 -12.54
C PHE A 228 -5.25 -8.54 -13.86
N GLU A 229 -5.61 -9.15 -14.99
CA GLU A 229 -5.06 -8.72 -16.28
C GLU A 229 -5.56 -7.36 -16.73
N THR A 230 -6.84 -7.06 -16.54
CA THR A 230 -7.36 -5.72 -16.80
C THR A 230 -6.66 -4.68 -15.92
N PHE A 231 -6.40 -5.03 -14.66
CA PHE A 231 -5.63 -4.20 -13.75
C PHE A 231 -4.17 -3.99 -14.22
N ARG A 232 -3.51 -5.07 -14.70
CA ARG A 232 -2.16 -4.99 -15.29
C ARG A 232 -2.13 -4.11 -16.53
N GLU A 233 -3.05 -4.29 -17.46
CA GLU A 233 -3.18 -3.46 -18.66
C GLU A 233 -3.32 -1.97 -18.30
N THR A 234 -4.14 -1.67 -17.28
CA THR A 234 -4.36 -0.31 -16.79
C THR A 234 -3.08 0.28 -16.19
N CYS A 235 -2.39 -0.46 -15.31
CA CYS A 235 -1.13 -0.02 -14.70
C CYS A 235 -0.01 0.17 -15.73
N LEU A 236 0.08 -0.72 -16.72
CA LEU A 236 1.05 -0.63 -17.82
C LEU A 236 0.78 0.57 -18.72
N LYS A 237 -0.49 0.86 -19.05
CA LYS A 237 -0.86 2.04 -19.83
C LYS A 237 -0.58 3.34 -19.07
N THR A 238 -0.93 3.39 -17.78
CA THR A 238 -0.85 4.61 -16.99
C THR A 238 0.56 4.91 -16.47
N TYR A 239 1.22 3.92 -15.86
CA TYR A 239 2.49 4.10 -15.16
C TYR A 239 3.65 3.38 -15.85
N THR A 240 3.40 2.55 -16.86
CA THR A 240 4.40 1.68 -17.51
C THR A 240 5.12 0.78 -16.50
N LEU A 241 4.38 0.35 -15.47
CA LEU A 241 4.82 -0.57 -14.42
C LEU A 241 3.83 -1.71 -14.34
N ASP A 242 4.34 -2.92 -14.19
CA ASP A 242 3.52 -4.12 -14.06
C ASP A 242 3.35 -4.48 -12.57
N PRO A 243 2.11 -4.50 -12.04
CA PRO A 243 1.84 -4.75 -10.63
C PRO A 243 2.31 -6.14 -10.16
N LEU A 244 2.55 -7.12 -11.04
CA LEU A 244 3.05 -8.45 -10.67
C LEU A 244 4.45 -8.43 -10.02
N HIS A 245 5.23 -7.37 -10.26
CA HIS A 245 6.55 -7.22 -9.65
C HIS A 245 6.49 -6.62 -8.24
N TYR A 246 5.29 -6.27 -7.77
CA TYR A 246 5.08 -5.63 -6.47
C TYR A 246 4.35 -6.58 -5.52
N TYR A 247 4.47 -6.29 -4.23
CA TYR A 247 3.73 -7.01 -3.19
C TYR A 247 2.39 -6.36 -2.86
N THR A 248 2.30 -5.04 -3.01
CA THR A 248 1.15 -4.22 -2.59
C THR A 248 1.03 -2.95 -3.44
N ALA A 249 -0.16 -2.34 -3.47
CA ALA A 249 -0.36 -1.04 -4.13
C ALA A 249 0.55 0.10 -3.59
N PRO A 250 0.84 0.21 -2.27
CA PRO A 250 1.82 1.17 -1.77
C PRO A 250 3.24 1.02 -2.35
N GLY A 251 3.69 -0.20 -2.68
CA GLY A 251 4.96 -0.38 -3.38
C GLY A 251 4.90 0.13 -4.81
N LEU A 252 3.82 -0.23 -5.53
CA LEU A 252 3.58 0.19 -6.91
C LEU A 252 3.47 1.72 -7.03
N THR A 253 2.73 2.37 -6.13
CA THR A 253 2.52 3.82 -6.19
C THR A 253 3.81 4.61 -5.98
N PHE A 254 4.70 4.11 -5.12
CA PHE A 254 5.96 4.78 -4.83
C PHE A 254 6.87 4.80 -6.07
N ASP A 255 7.02 3.66 -6.73
CA ASP A 255 7.82 3.57 -7.95
C ASP A 255 7.12 4.30 -9.12
N ALA A 256 5.80 4.26 -9.21
CA ALA A 256 5.02 5.02 -10.18
C ALA A 256 5.22 6.53 -10.01
N MET A 257 5.24 7.02 -8.76
CA MET A 257 5.51 8.40 -8.42
C MET A 257 6.92 8.81 -8.85
N LEU A 258 7.95 8.03 -8.48
CA LEU A 258 9.34 8.32 -8.87
C LEU A 258 9.48 8.37 -10.40
N LYS A 259 8.89 7.41 -11.10
CA LYS A 259 8.94 7.33 -12.57
C LYS A 259 8.18 8.47 -13.27
N THR A 260 7.05 8.90 -12.71
CA THR A 260 6.24 9.98 -13.28
C THR A 260 6.92 11.34 -13.11
N THR A 261 7.53 11.57 -11.96
CA THR A 261 8.12 12.85 -11.59
C THR A 261 9.59 12.98 -12.03
N ASN A 262 10.29 11.85 -12.25
CA ASN A 262 11.74 11.78 -12.47
C ASN A 262 12.55 12.53 -11.40
N ILE A 263 12.00 12.65 -10.19
CA ILE A 263 12.64 13.34 -9.09
C ILE A 263 13.79 12.51 -8.52
N SER A 264 14.87 13.16 -8.11
CA SER A 264 15.93 12.55 -7.31
C SER A 264 15.76 13.02 -5.87
N LEU A 265 15.49 12.08 -4.97
CA LEU A 265 15.24 12.34 -3.55
C LEU A 265 16.49 11.98 -2.75
N GLU A 266 17.04 12.95 -2.04
CA GLU A 266 18.20 12.75 -1.18
C GLU A 266 17.79 12.04 0.11
N LEU A 267 18.49 10.95 0.44
CA LEU A 267 18.30 10.28 1.72
C LEU A 267 19.10 10.99 2.81
N LEU A 268 18.49 11.16 3.99
CA LEU A 268 19.19 11.67 5.16
C LEU A 268 20.25 10.66 5.61
N THR A 269 21.53 11.05 5.54
CA THR A 269 22.66 10.20 5.92
C THR A 269 23.14 10.47 7.35
N ASP A 270 22.83 11.64 7.89
CA ASP A 270 23.13 12.02 9.27
C ASP A 270 22.01 11.58 10.23
N ILE A 271 22.38 10.82 11.26
CA ILE A 271 21.46 10.32 12.28
C ILE A 271 20.82 11.47 13.08
N ASP A 272 21.54 12.57 13.29
CA ASP A 272 21.01 13.72 14.03
C ASP A 272 19.92 14.43 13.23
N MET A 273 20.06 14.51 11.89
CA MET A 273 18.99 15.00 11.01
C MET A 273 17.78 14.08 11.03
N VAL A 274 18.00 12.76 11.00
CA VAL A 274 16.91 11.77 11.07
C VAL A 274 16.14 11.93 12.38
N MET A 275 16.82 11.95 13.52
CA MET A 275 16.19 12.12 14.82
C MET A 275 15.51 13.49 14.96
N PHE A 276 16.10 14.53 14.38
CA PHE A 276 15.55 15.87 14.35
C PHE A 276 14.20 15.93 13.63
N VAL A 277 14.12 15.36 12.42
CA VAL A 277 12.87 15.29 11.65
C VAL A 277 11.85 14.40 12.35
N GLU A 278 12.26 13.22 12.84
CA GLU A 278 11.37 12.28 13.54
C GLU A 278 10.71 12.90 14.79
N GLN A 279 11.42 13.76 15.52
CA GLN A 279 10.85 14.48 16.67
C GLN A 279 9.70 15.41 16.27
N GLY A 280 9.71 15.93 15.03
CA GLY A 280 8.68 16.79 14.48
C GLY A 280 7.48 16.05 13.89
N ILE A 281 7.59 14.74 13.63
CA ILE A 281 6.54 13.93 13.03
C ILE A 281 5.34 13.82 13.97
N ARG A 282 4.16 14.06 13.41
CA ARG A 282 2.85 14.06 14.10
C ARG A 282 1.86 13.24 13.30
N GLY A 283 0.74 12.89 13.93
CA GLY A 283 -0.40 12.34 13.20
C GLY A 283 -1.42 13.43 12.84
N GLY A 284 -2.51 13.03 12.20
CA GLY A 284 -3.67 13.90 12.03
C GLY A 284 -4.24 14.33 13.38
N VAL A 285 -4.61 15.60 13.48
CA VAL A 285 -5.22 16.16 14.69
C VAL A 285 -6.65 15.63 14.84
N SER A 286 -6.95 15.05 15.99
CA SER A 286 -8.31 14.62 16.36
C SER A 286 -8.67 15.24 17.70
N GLN A 287 -9.69 16.10 17.69
CA GLN A 287 -10.11 16.89 18.86
C GLN A 287 -11.62 16.85 18.99
N CYS A 288 -12.10 16.61 20.21
CA CYS A 288 -13.52 16.64 20.55
C CYS A 288 -13.75 17.71 21.62
N SER A 289 -14.13 18.91 21.17
CA SER A 289 -14.32 20.09 22.03
C SER A 289 -15.67 20.06 22.74
N ASN A 290 -16.70 19.51 22.10
CA ASN A 290 -17.98 19.23 22.72
C ASN A 290 -18.33 17.73 22.57
N ARG A 291 -18.55 17.05 23.71
CA ARG A 291 -18.83 15.61 23.75
C ARG A 291 -20.20 15.24 23.18
N TYR A 292 -21.18 16.15 23.24
CA TYR A 292 -22.52 15.87 22.79
C TYR A 292 -23.19 17.12 22.21
N ALA A 293 -23.65 17.00 20.98
CA ALA A 293 -24.47 18.01 20.33
C ALA A 293 -25.70 17.34 19.73
N LYS A 294 -26.87 17.95 19.93
CA LYS A 294 -28.14 17.49 19.37
C LYS A 294 -28.78 18.62 18.60
N ALA A 295 -29.16 18.35 17.35
CA ALA A 295 -29.92 19.29 16.55
C ALA A 295 -31.35 19.44 17.10
N ASN A 296 -31.84 20.68 17.14
CA ASN A 296 -33.21 21.05 17.50
C ASN A 296 -33.78 21.91 16.37
N ASN A 297 -34.33 21.29 15.33
CA ASN A 297 -34.88 22.04 14.22
C ASN A 297 -36.09 21.34 13.59
N LYS A 298 -36.83 22.08 12.77
CA LYS A 298 -38.09 21.67 12.14
C LYS A 298 -38.01 20.39 11.27
N TYR A 299 -36.81 19.93 10.90
CA TYR A 299 -36.62 18.73 10.09
C TYR A 299 -36.47 17.45 10.93
N MET A 300 -36.39 17.57 12.27
CA MET A 300 -36.29 16.42 13.17
C MET A 300 -37.66 15.72 13.30
N LYS A 301 -37.74 14.43 12.92
CA LYS A 301 -39.00 13.67 12.91
C LYS A 301 -39.67 13.56 14.29
N ASN A 302 -38.89 13.46 15.37
CA ASN A 302 -39.36 13.37 16.75
C ASN A 302 -38.44 14.20 17.67
N GLY A 303 -39.01 14.83 18.72
CA GLY A 303 -38.23 15.44 19.80
C GLY A 303 -37.75 16.87 19.55
N ILE A 304 -38.52 17.67 18.80
CA ILE A 304 -38.34 19.13 18.74
C ILE A 304 -38.81 19.72 20.07
N ASP A 305 -37.94 20.49 20.70
CA ASP A 305 -38.26 21.23 21.91
C ASP A 305 -38.57 22.68 21.51
N SER A 306 -39.85 23.04 21.51
CA SER A 306 -40.33 24.38 21.16
C SER A 306 -39.91 25.46 22.16
N THR A 307 -39.37 25.07 23.32
CA THR A 307 -38.84 26.00 24.33
C THR A 307 -37.38 26.37 24.10
N LYS A 308 -36.70 25.68 23.17
CA LYS A 308 -35.27 25.90 22.87
C LYS A 308 -35.09 26.48 21.48
N ASP A 309 -34.02 27.25 21.34
CA ASP A 309 -33.62 27.82 20.05
C ASP A 309 -33.35 26.73 19.01
N SER A 310 -33.49 27.12 17.74
CA SER A 310 -33.28 26.19 16.65
C SER A 310 -31.78 25.94 16.43
N THR A 311 -31.35 24.68 16.51
CA THR A 311 -29.96 24.27 16.30
C THR A 311 -29.84 23.29 15.13
N TYR A 312 -28.77 23.49 14.34
CA TYR A 312 -28.42 22.66 13.19
C TYR A 312 -27.02 22.10 13.38
N LEU A 313 -26.78 20.92 12.83
CA LEU A 313 -25.44 20.32 12.76
C LEU A 313 -24.98 20.38 11.32
N MET A 314 -23.77 20.88 11.12
CA MET A 314 -23.12 20.96 9.81
C MET A 314 -21.91 20.03 9.79
N TYR A 315 -21.77 19.28 8.72
CA TYR A 315 -20.62 18.40 8.48
C TYR A 315 -19.83 18.96 7.30
N PHE A 316 -18.55 19.21 7.52
CA PHE A 316 -17.61 19.63 6.50
C PHE A 316 -16.54 18.55 6.34
N ASP A 317 -16.31 18.13 5.10
CA ASP A 317 -15.25 17.19 4.76
C ASP A 317 -14.40 17.79 3.63
N VAL A 318 -13.08 17.73 3.80
CA VAL A 318 -12.13 18.30 2.84
C VAL A 318 -11.83 17.24 1.79
N ASN A 319 -12.26 17.51 0.57
CA ASN A 319 -11.96 16.64 -0.57
C ASN A 319 -10.45 16.54 -0.80
N ASN A 320 -9.89 15.33 -0.69
CA ASN A 320 -8.49 15.02 -1.00
C ASN A 320 -7.47 15.87 -0.20
N LEU A 321 -7.68 16.01 1.11
CA LEU A 321 -6.82 16.79 2.00
C LEU A 321 -5.31 16.51 1.80
N TYR A 322 -4.91 15.23 1.85
CA TYR A 322 -3.52 14.85 1.68
C TYR A 322 -2.99 15.13 0.27
N GLY A 323 -3.79 14.90 -0.78
CA GLY A 323 -3.39 15.21 -2.15
C GLY A 323 -3.15 16.71 -2.36
N ALA A 324 -3.95 17.57 -1.72
CA ALA A 324 -3.77 19.02 -1.77
C ALA A 324 -2.45 19.45 -1.10
N ALA A 325 -2.14 18.90 0.08
CA ALA A 325 -0.87 19.14 0.77
C ALA A 325 0.33 18.57 -0.03
N MET A 326 0.18 17.37 -0.61
CA MET A 326 1.20 16.75 -1.47
C MET A 326 1.47 17.52 -2.76
N SER A 327 0.55 18.41 -3.18
CA SER A 327 0.74 19.25 -4.37
C SER A 327 1.49 20.56 -4.08
N GLN A 328 1.82 20.82 -2.81
CA GLN A 328 2.58 22.00 -2.39
C GLN A 328 4.09 21.79 -2.59
N TYR A 329 4.88 22.83 -2.28
CA TYR A 329 6.34 22.74 -2.27
C TYR A 329 6.79 21.81 -1.16
N LEU A 330 7.41 20.69 -1.55
CA LEU A 330 7.91 19.67 -0.63
C LEU A 330 9.44 19.59 -0.73
N PRO A 331 10.12 19.31 0.40
CA PRO A 331 11.55 19.01 0.42
C PRO A 331 11.92 17.88 -0.55
N TYR A 332 13.10 17.97 -1.16
CA TYR A 332 13.66 16.88 -1.98
C TYR A 332 15.17 16.64 -1.78
N GLY A 333 15.92 17.60 -1.23
CA GLY A 333 17.37 17.44 -1.00
C GLY A 333 18.07 18.69 -0.49
N ASN A 334 19.41 18.65 -0.50
CA ASN A 334 20.33 19.67 0.01
C ASN A 334 20.08 19.98 1.49
N PHE A 335 20.01 18.94 2.32
CA PHE A 335 19.76 19.08 3.74
C PHE A 335 21.03 19.55 4.47
N GLU A 336 20.94 20.67 5.18
CA GLU A 336 22.07 21.25 5.89
C GLU A 336 21.63 21.94 7.19
N PHE A 337 22.29 21.62 8.30
CA PHE A 337 22.11 22.40 9.53
C PHE A 337 22.82 23.75 9.39
N MET A 338 22.09 24.83 9.63
CA MET A 338 22.65 26.17 9.55
C MET A 338 23.44 26.50 10.84
N GLU A 339 24.70 26.91 10.69
CA GLU A 339 25.51 27.42 11.80
C GLU A 339 25.03 28.79 12.29
N ASN A 340 24.65 29.66 11.36
CA ASN A 340 24.12 30.99 11.62
C ASN A 340 22.84 31.19 10.82
N PHE A 341 21.79 31.71 11.46
CA PHE A 341 20.50 31.96 10.82
C PHE A 341 19.87 33.27 11.31
N ASP A 342 19.21 33.98 10.41
CA ASP A 342 18.33 35.10 10.76
C ASP A 342 16.87 34.63 10.76
N VAL A 343 16.25 34.69 11.93
CA VAL A 343 14.83 34.34 12.11
C VAL A 343 13.92 35.19 11.22
N LYS A 344 14.25 36.46 10.98
CA LYS A 344 13.45 37.34 10.12
C LYS A 344 13.48 36.87 8.67
N GLU A 345 14.63 36.42 8.18
CA GLU A 345 14.77 35.87 6.82
C GLU A 345 13.90 34.61 6.67
N ILE A 346 13.95 33.70 7.63
CA ILE A 346 13.14 32.47 7.63
C ILE A 346 11.64 32.79 7.61
N LEU A 347 11.19 33.75 8.45
CA LEU A 347 9.78 34.12 8.54
C LEU A 347 9.28 34.88 7.30
N ASN A 348 10.16 35.62 6.62
CA ASN A 348 9.84 36.38 5.40
C ASN A 348 10.00 35.56 4.11
N THR A 349 10.66 34.40 4.16
CA THR A 349 10.86 33.52 2.99
C THR A 349 9.51 33.09 2.43
N PRO A 350 9.19 33.25 1.13
CA PRO A 350 7.91 32.80 0.57
C PRO A 350 7.63 31.30 0.72
N ASP A 351 6.36 30.90 0.66
CA ASP A 351 5.94 29.49 0.85
C ASP A 351 6.25 28.61 -0.39
N ASP A 352 6.49 29.26 -1.53
CA ASP A 352 6.83 28.69 -2.84
C ASP A 352 8.29 28.98 -3.24
N PHE A 353 9.10 29.47 -2.30
CA PHE A 353 10.52 29.68 -2.55
C PHE A 353 11.26 28.35 -2.65
N PHE A 354 12.37 28.32 -3.41
CA PHE A 354 13.12 27.08 -3.65
C PHE A 354 13.84 26.54 -2.40
N VAL A 355 14.04 27.39 -1.38
CA VAL A 355 14.59 27.01 -0.08
C VAL A 355 13.48 27.00 0.98
N GLY A 356 13.43 25.92 1.76
CA GLY A 356 12.58 25.79 2.94
C GLY A 356 13.39 25.50 4.21
N TYR A 357 12.70 25.55 5.36
CA TYR A 357 13.33 25.35 6.68
C TYR A 357 12.48 24.49 7.62
N ILE A 358 13.15 23.63 8.39
CA ILE A 358 12.62 22.99 9.59
C ILE A 358 13.30 23.65 10.79
N VAL A 359 12.51 24.13 11.75
CA VAL A 359 12.98 24.96 12.85
C VAL A 359 12.73 24.26 14.18
N GLU A 360 13.76 24.20 15.03
CA GLU A 360 13.62 23.86 16.45
C GLU A 360 13.46 25.14 17.27
N CYS A 361 12.32 25.33 17.93
CA CYS A 361 12.07 26.55 18.66
C CYS A 361 11.27 26.38 19.96
N ASP A 362 11.40 27.36 20.83
CA ASP A 362 10.53 27.54 21.99
C ASP A 362 9.41 28.51 21.65
N LEU A 363 8.17 28.11 21.90
CA LEU A 363 6.97 28.92 21.66
C LEU A 363 6.22 29.15 22.97
N THR A 364 5.88 30.41 23.25
CA THR A 364 5.01 30.77 24.36
C THR A 364 3.57 30.89 23.86
N TYR A 365 2.62 30.36 24.62
CA TYR A 365 1.19 30.54 24.39
C TYR A 365 0.67 31.68 25.27
N PRO A 366 0.29 32.84 24.71
CA PRO A 366 -0.21 33.94 25.52
C PRO A 366 -1.56 33.62 26.18
N ILE A 367 -1.69 33.96 27.45
CA ILE A 367 -2.89 33.66 28.26
C ILE A 367 -4.15 34.25 27.64
N GLN A 368 -4.06 35.43 27.02
CA GLN A 368 -5.22 36.06 26.36
C GLN A 368 -5.83 35.23 25.22
N LEU A 369 -5.08 34.29 24.63
CA LEU A 369 -5.56 33.41 23.56
C LEU A 369 -6.21 32.11 24.06
N HIS A 370 -6.13 31.83 25.37
CA HIS A 370 -6.58 30.54 25.92
C HIS A 370 -8.07 30.29 25.69
N ASN A 371 -8.90 31.32 25.87
CA ASN A 371 -10.34 31.21 25.63
C ASN A 371 -10.67 31.10 24.14
N LEU A 372 -9.96 31.84 23.28
CA LEU A 372 -10.20 31.84 21.84
C LEU A 372 -9.79 30.51 21.19
N HIS A 373 -8.69 29.91 21.65
CA HIS A 373 -8.13 28.68 21.09
C HIS A 373 -8.47 27.44 21.92
N SER A 374 -9.41 27.52 22.88
CA SER A 374 -9.75 26.40 23.76
C SER A 374 -10.20 25.16 23.00
N ASP A 375 -10.91 25.36 21.90
CA ASP A 375 -11.48 24.29 21.10
C ASP A 375 -10.47 23.63 20.18
N LEU A 376 -9.47 24.38 19.70
CA LEU A 376 -8.42 23.88 18.82
C LEU A 376 -7.08 24.59 19.10
N PRO A 377 -6.39 24.23 20.19
CA PRO A 377 -5.07 24.79 20.50
C PRO A 377 -4.05 24.53 19.38
N LEU A 378 -3.13 25.46 19.19
CA LEU A 378 -2.06 25.34 18.18
C LEU A 378 -0.90 24.46 18.66
N ALA A 379 -0.05 24.07 17.71
CA ALA A 379 1.20 23.34 17.96
C ALA A 379 1.01 22.04 18.78
N PRO A 380 0.33 21.01 18.25
CA PRO A 380 0.12 19.74 18.96
C PRO A 380 1.42 19.04 19.33
N GLU A 381 1.43 18.33 20.46
CA GLU A 381 2.60 17.63 20.99
C GLU A 381 2.27 16.24 21.55
N HIS A 382 3.23 15.33 21.49
CA HIS A 382 3.07 13.97 22.02
C HIS A 382 3.32 13.95 23.53
N MET A 383 2.25 13.83 24.32
CA MET A 383 2.30 13.79 25.78
C MET A 383 1.48 12.61 26.33
N VAL A 384 1.81 12.16 27.53
CA VAL A 384 0.95 11.24 28.27
C VAL A 384 -0.24 12.04 28.79
N PRO A 385 -1.50 11.69 28.46
CA PRO A 385 -2.64 12.43 28.97
C PRO A 385 -2.66 12.42 30.50
N PRO A 386 -2.90 13.56 31.18
CA PRO A 386 -2.78 13.66 32.64
C PRO A 386 -3.63 12.64 33.41
N THR A 387 -4.78 12.25 32.85
CA THR A 387 -5.74 11.32 33.44
C THR A 387 -5.62 9.89 32.90
N SER A 388 -4.64 9.62 32.04
CA SER A 388 -4.48 8.29 31.44
C SER A 388 -3.90 7.29 32.44
N LYS A 389 -4.58 6.15 32.58
CA LYS A 389 -4.03 4.98 33.30
C LYS A 389 -2.86 4.31 32.55
N THR A 390 -2.69 4.63 31.26
CA THR A 390 -1.63 4.08 30.41
C THR A 390 -0.49 5.07 30.27
N LYS A 391 0.77 4.61 30.28
CA LYS A 391 1.95 5.45 29.99
C LYS A 391 2.15 5.76 28.50
N LEU A 392 1.10 5.61 27.69
CA LEU A 392 1.17 5.81 26.24
C LEU A 392 1.05 7.30 25.92
N LYS A 393 2.02 7.82 25.16
CA LYS A 393 1.95 9.17 24.61
C LYS A 393 0.85 9.23 23.55
N LYS A 394 0.07 10.29 23.56
CA LYS A 394 -0.92 10.64 22.55
C LYS A 394 -0.61 12.03 22.00
N LEU A 395 -1.02 12.30 20.77
CA LEU A 395 -0.97 13.64 20.22
C LEU A 395 -2.04 14.49 20.91
N LEU A 396 -1.63 15.49 21.68
CA LEU A 396 -2.53 16.37 22.43
C LEU A 396 -2.42 17.80 21.89
N LEU A 397 -3.57 18.48 21.81
CA LEU A 397 -3.62 19.92 21.64
C LEU A 397 -3.65 20.55 23.04
N THR A 398 -2.60 21.30 23.39
CA THR A 398 -2.48 21.91 24.71
C THR A 398 -2.14 23.40 24.57
N LEU A 399 -2.64 24.20 25.50
CA LEU A 399 -2.32 25.63 25.62
C LEU A 399 -0.99 25.87 26.38
N PHE A 400 -0.19 24.80 26.61
CA PHE A 400 1.09 24.92 27.29
C PHE A 400 2.14 25.61 26.41
N PRO A 401 3.16 26.24 27.01
CA PRO A 401 4.35 26.61 26.26
C PRO A 401 4.99 25.36 25.63
N LYS A 402 5.63 25.53 24.49
CA LYS A 402 6.32 24.48 23.75
C LYS A 402 7.81 24.71 23.85
N GLU A 403 8.57 23.68 24.19
CA GLU A 403 10.02 23.74 24.30
C GLU A 403 10.64 22.80 23.27
N ARG A 404 11.71 23.26 22.59
CA ARG A 404 12.43 22.53 21.54
C ARG A 404 11.47 21.88 20.52
N TYR A 405 10.46 22.64 20.13
CA TYR A 405 9.42 22.22 19.22
C TYR A 405 9.95 22.25 17.79
N VAL A 406 9.93 21.10 17.12
CA VAL A 406 10.34 20.99 15.71
C VAL A 406 9.14 21.28 14.81
N VAL A 407 9.26 22.25 13.91
CA VAL A 407 8.14 22.69 13.07
C VAL A 407 8.62 23.18 11.70
N HIS A 408 7.80 22.94 10.68
CA HIS A 408 8.04 23.49 9.36
C HIS A 408 7.83 25.00 9.37
N TYR A 409 8.66 25.76 8.65
CA TYR A 409 8.61 27.23 8.69
C TYR A 409 7.24 27.80 8.31
N ARG A 410 6.49 27.16 7.41
CA ARG A 410 5.11 27.55 7.04
C ARG A 410 4.16 27.49 8.24
N ASN A 411 4.15 26.37 8.96
CA ASN A 411 3.36 26.23 10.18
C ASN A 411 3.81 27.19 11.28
N LEU A 412 5.12 27.44 11.41
CA LEU A 412 5.63 28.43 12.35
C LEU A 412 5.05 29.82 12.05
N LYS A 413 5.07 30.28 10.79
CA LYS A 413 4.44 31.55 10.40
C LYS A 413 2.96 31.59 10.75
N MET A 414 2.23 30.50 10.51
CA MET A 414 0.82 30.42 10.87
C MET A 414 0.62 30.57 12.38
N TYR A 415 1.41 29.88 13.20
CA TYR A 415 1.33 29.98 14.66
C TYR A 415 1.60 31.39 15.18
N LEU A 416 2.62 32.07 14.63
CA LEU A 416 2.92 33.45 14.98
C LEU A 416 1.84 34.41 14.51
N ARG A 417 1.28 34.22 13.31
CA ARG A 417 0.15 35.00 12.80
C ARG A 417 -1.10 34.87 13.68
N LEU A 418 -1.34 33.67 14.22
CA LEU A 418 -2.42 33.40 15.17
C LEU A 418 -2.08 33.80 16.60
N GLY A 419 -0.91 34.41 16.84
CA GLY A 419 -0.58 35.08 18.10
C GLY A 419 0.29 34.29 19.07
N MET A 420 0.77 33.09 18.73
CA MET A 420 1.85 32.47 19.51
C MET A 420 3.12 33.33 19.44
N GLN A 421 3.94 33.29 20.47
CA GLN A 421 5.16 34.09 20.55
C GLN A 421 6.41 33.22 20.47
N LEU A 422 7.30 33.53 19.53
CA LEU A 422 8.60 32.87 19.41
C LEU A 422 9.55 33.38 20.51
N LYS A 423 10.02 32.47 21.37
CA LYS A 423 10.93 32.80 22.47
C LYS A 423 12.40 32.61 22.08
N LYS A 424 12.71 31.48 21.45
CA LYS A 424 14.08 31.13 21.05
C LYS A 424 14.06 30.14 19.88
N VAL A 425 15.03 30.27 18.97
CA VAL A 425 15.33 29.25 17.96
C VAL A 425 16.65 28.58 18.37
N HIS A 426 16.68 27.25 18.35
CA HIS A 426 17.84 26.45 18.77
C HIS A 426 18.63 25.93 17.57
N ARG A 427 17.93 25.38 16.56
CA ARG A 427 18.52 24.76 15.37
C ARG A 427 17.62 25.00 14.17
N VAL A 428 18.24 25.09 12.99
CA VAL A 428 17.53 25.23 11.72
C VAL A 428 18.13 24.26 10.72
N LEU A 429 17.28 23.41 10.13
CA LEU A 429 17.62 22.56 9.00
C LEU A 429 17.09 23.22 7.72
N LYS A 430 18.00 23.59 6.83
CA LYS A 430 17.72 24.14 5.50
C LYS A 430 17.60 23.01 4.49
N PHE A 431 16.74 23.18 3.48
CA PHE A 431 16.58 22.22 2.39
C PHE A 431 16.07 22.89 1.11
N HIS A 432 16.24 22.21 -0.02
CA HIS A 432 15.59 22.57 -1.27
C HIS A 432 14.21 21.92 -1.39
N GLN A 433 13.24 22.69 -1.92
CA GLN A 433 11.87 22.27 -2.10
C GLN A 433 11.32 22.67 -3.48
N SER A 434 10.36 21.90 -3.97
CA SER A 434 9.63 22.16 -5.21
C SER A 434 8.29 21.42 -5.19
N PRO A 435 7.31 21.75 -6.05
CA PRO A 435 6.04 21.03 -6.12
C PRO A 435 6.18 19.74 -6.94
N TRP A 436 7.26 18.98 -6.71
CA TRP A 436 7.65 17.82 -7.53
C TRP A 436 6.58 16.72 -7.57
N LEU A 437 5.82 16.55 -6.48
CA LEU A 437 4.79 15.52 -6.39
C LEU A 437 3.48 15.90 -7.08
N LYS A 438 3.26 17.20 -7.34
CA LYS A 438 2.03 17.74 -7.92
C LYS A 438 1.64 17.05 -9.24
N GLN A 439 2.60 16.81 -10.12
CA GLN A 439 2.35 16.16 -11.41
C GLN A 439 1.71 14.78 -11.25
N TYR A 440 2.18 13.99 -10.28
CA TYR A 440 1.65 12.66 -10.02
C TYR A 440 0.25 12.74 -9.38
N ILE A 441 0.04 13.68 -8.45
CA ILE A 441 -1.27 13.87 -7.81
C ILE A 441 -2.32 14.31 -8.84
N ASP A 442 -1.98 15.26 -9.71
CA ASP A 442 -2.85 15.75 -10.77
C ASP A 442 -3.22 14.63 -11.76
N LEU A 443 -2.24 13.81 -12.16
CA LEU A 443 -2.47 12.65 -13.03
C LEU A 443 -3.52 11.71 -12.42
N ASN A 444 -3.30 11.26 -11.19
CA ASN A 444 -4.21 10.33 -10.52
C ASN A 444 -5.57 10.96 -10.21
N THR A 445 -5.61 12.26 -9.90
CA THR A 445 -6.87 12.98 -9.67
C THR A 445 -7.69 13.06 -10.96
N LYS A 446 -7.04 13.34 -12.10
CA LYS A 446 -7.69 13.37 -13.42
C LYS A 446 -8.22 11.99 -13.81
N LEU A 447 -7.42 10.94 -13.61
CA LEU A 447 -7.84 9.56 -13.91
C LEU A 447 -9.02 9.16 -13.03
N ARG A 448 -8.97 9.46 -11.73
CA ARG A 448 -10.08 9.25 -10.81
C ARG A 448 -11.37 9.96 -11.24
N GLN A 449 -11.27 11.17 -11.78
CA GLN A 449 -12.44 11.91 -12.31
C GLN A 449 -12.99 11.31 -13.60
N GLN A 450 -12.14 10.68 -14.41
CA GLN A 450 -12.52 10.06 -15.69
C GLN A 450 -13.07 8.64 -15.51
N SER A 451 -12.72 7.97 -14.40
CA SER A 451 -13.16 6.62 -14.09
C SER A 451 -14.66 6.50 -13.96
N LYS A 452 -15.22 5.51 -14.66
CA LYS A 452 -16.66 5.26 -14.72
C LYS A 452 -17.12 4.26 -13.68
N ASN A 453 -16.27 3.30 -13.31
CA ASN A 453 -16.54 2.31 -12.28
C ASN A 453 -15.94 2.74 -10.92
N ASP A 454 -16.51 2.24 -9.84
CA ASP A 454 -16.09 2.61 -8.48
C ASP A 454 -14.74 1.98 -8.09
N PHE A 455 -14.42 0.82 -8.68
CA PHE A 455 -13.13 0.17 -8.51
C PHE A 455 -11.95 1.08 -8.90
N GLU A 456 -11.94 1.62 -10.11
CA GLU A 456 -10.87 2.50 -10.58
C GLU A 456 -10.82 3.80 -9.77
N LYS A 457 -11.97 4.35 -9.38
CA LYS A 457 -12.02 5.55 -8.53
C LYS A 457 -11.33 5.31 -7.19
N ASP A 458 -11.59 4.16 -6.56
CA ASP A 458 -10.97 3.76 -5.31
C ASP A 458 -9.48 3.45 -5.50
N PHE A 459 -9.10 2.82 -6.61
CA PHE A 459 -7.72 2.56 -6.96
C PHE A 459 -6.91 3.86 -7.09
N TYR A 460 -7.34 4.81 -7.92
CA TYR A 460 -6.61 6.08 -8.07
C TYR A 460 -6.60 6.92 -6.78
N LYS A 461 -7.65 6.81 -5.95
CA LYS A 461 -7.65 7.39 -4.59
C LYS A 461 -6.59 6.73 -3.72
N LEU A 462 -6.46 5.41 -3.77
CA LEU A 462 -5.42 4.67 -3.05
C LEU A 462 -4.02 5.06 -3.54
N MET A 463 -3.81 5.20 -4.85
CA MET A 463 -2.52 5.61 -5.41
C MET A 463 -2.07 6.98 -4.88
N ILE A 464 -3.00 7.92 -4.67
CA ILE A 464 -2.70 9.21 -4.02
C ILE A 464 -2.37 9.02 -2.54
N ASN A 465 -3.26 8.39 -1.77
CA ASN A 465 -3.13 8.32 -0.31
C ASN A 465 -1.98 7.43 0.17
N ALA A 466 -1.63 6.41 -0.60
CA ALA A 466 -0.62 5.43 -0.22
C ALA A 466 0.81 5.99 -0.25
N ILE A 467 1.08 7.08 -0.98
CA ILE A 467 2.40 7.75 -0.96
C ILE A 467 2.73 8.19 0.45
N TYR A 468 1.81 8.92 1.08
CA TYR A 468 1.97 9.40 2.44
C TYR A 468 2.26 8.24 3.39
N GLY A 469 1.41 7.20 3.39
CA GLY A 469 1.59 6.02 4.24
C GLY A 469 2.90 5.26 3.99
N LYS A 470 3.40 5.25 2.75
CA LYS A 470 4.68 4.63 2.42
C LYS A 470 5.86 5.42 2.97
N CYS A 471 5.82 6.75 2.91
CA CYS A 471 6.84 7.60 3.52
C CYS A 471 6.87 7.52 5.06
N MET A 472 5.76 7.12 5.70
CA MET A 472 5.66 6.92 7.17
C MET A 472 6.16 5.55 7.67
N GLU A 473 6.70 4.69 6.79
CA GLU A 473 7.02 3.32 7.16
C GLU A 473 8.12 3.28 8.23
N ASN A 474 7.80 2.76 9.42
CA ASN A 474 8.78 2.68 10.49
C ASN A 474 9.63 1.40 10.36
N VAL A 475 10.76 1.55 9.66
CA VAL A 475 11.72 0.45 9.42
C VAL A 475 12.28 -0.17 10.70
N ARG A 476 12.25 0.52 11.85
CA ARG A 476 12.70 -0.03 13.15
C ARG A 476 11.77 -1.12 13.68
N LYS A 477 10.51 -1.14 13.22
CA LYS A 477 9.55 -2.18 13.58
C LYS A 477 9.67 -3.44 12.71
N HIS A 478 10.48 -3.40 11.64
CA HIS A 478 10.65 -4.56 10.76
C HIS A 478 11.37 -5.70 11.50
N ARG A 479 10.86 -6.90 11.31
CA ARG A 479 11.36 -8.12 11.93
C ARG A 479 11.74 -9.14 10.87
N ASP A 480 12.77 -9.91 11.15
CA ASP A 480 13.10 -11.10 10.36
C ASP A 480 12.36 -12.28 10.97
N ILE A 481 11.45 -12.90 10.21
CA ILE A 481 10.70 -14.09 10.66
C ILE A 481 11.20 -15.29 9.88
N ARG A 482 11.59 -16.33 10.64
CA ARG A 482 12.10 -17.59 10.10
C ARG A 482 11.17 -18.73 10.48
N LEU A 483 10.70 -19.46 9.47
CA LEU A 483 10.03 -20.73 9.65
C LEU A 483 11.07 -21.83 9.82
N VAL A 484 10.97 -22.60 10.89
CA VAL A 484 11.91 -23.68 11.20
C VAL A 484 11.15 -24.94 11.60
N THR A 485 11.55 -26.07 11.01
CA THR A 485 10.94 -27.40 11.24
C THR A 485 11.83 -28.35 12.05
N LYS A 486 13.00 -27.89 12.49
CA LYS A 486 13.98 -28.69 13.23
C LYS A 486 14.38 -28.00 14.53
N TRP A 487 14.41 -28.74 15.63
CA TRP A 487 14.83 -28.22 16.92
C TRP A 487 16.35 -27.95 16.99
N ASP A 488 17.14 -28.96 16.65
CA ASP A 488 18.61 -28.91 16.72
C ASP A 488 19.28 -28.58 15.37
N GLY A 489 20.58 -28.31 15.43
CA GLY A 489 21.44 -27.96 14.29
C GLY A 489 21.71 -26.46 14.15
N ARG A 490 22.65 -26.11 13.26
CA ARG A 490 23.12 -24.73 13.05
C ARG A 490 22.00 -23.74 12.68
N TRP A 491 20.92 -24.23 12.09
CA TRP A 491 19.75 -23.46 11.70
C TRP A 491 18.47 -23.92 12.40
N GLY A 492 18.59 -24.77 13.43
CA GLY A 492 17.47 -25.23 14.24
C GLY A 492 16.97 -24.14 15.19
N VAL A 493 15.78 -24.36 15.74
CA VAL A 493 15.11 -23.46 16.70
C VAL A 493 16.04 -23.10 17.85
N ARG A 494 16.74 -24.09 18.43
CA ARG A 494 17.68 -23.87 19.55
C ARG A 494 18.79 -22.88 19.20
N SER A 495 19.36 -22.99 18.00
CA SER A 495 20.41 -22.07 17.56
C SER A 495 19.89 -20.66 17.36
N LEU A 496 18.69 -20.49 16.80
CA LEU A 496 18.12 -19.16 16.59
C LEU A 496 17.73 -18.47 17.89
N ILE A 497 17.15 -19.20 18.85
CA ILE A 497 16.80 -18.65 20.17
C ILE A 497 18.05 -18.21 20.94
N SER A 498 19.18 -18.89 20.75
CA SER A 498 20.45 -18.53 21.40
C SER A 498 21.10 -17.25 20.85
N LYS A 499 20.59 -16.68 19.74
CA LYS A 499 21.18 -15.48 19.14
C LYS A 499 20.75 -14.21 19.91
N PRO A 500 21.62 -13.20 20.01
CA PRO A 500 21.34 -11.98 20.79
C PRO A 500 20.19 -11.15 20.22
N ASN A 501 19.87 -11.30 18.93
CA ASN A 501 18.75 -10.63 18.29
C ASN A 501 17.44 -11.44 18.30
N PHE A 502 17.38 -12.54 19.06
CA PHE A 502 16.12 -13.26 19.26
C PHE A 502 15.09 -12.34 19.95
N HIS A 503 13.85 -12.36 19.45
CA HIS A 503 12.77 -11.58 20.03
C HIS A 503 11.64 -12.47 20.58
N CYS A 504 11.17 -13.42 19.78
CA CYS A 504 10.12 -14.33 20.19
C CYS A 504 10.06 -15.58 19.33
N SER A 505 9.48 -16.66 19.86
CA SER A 505 9.08 -17.85 19.09
C SER A 505 7.60 -18.13 19.29
N VAL A 506 6.93 -18.58 18.24
CA VAL A 506 5.54 -19.07 18.31
C VAL A 506 5.46 -20.38 17.53
N VAL A 507 4.85 -21.38 18.15
CA VAL A 507 4.54 -22.65 17.48
C VAL A 507 3.50 -22.33 16.41
N PHE A 508 3.89 -22.51 15.16
CA PHE A 508 3.02 -22.29 14.00
C PHE A 508 2.19 -23.54 13.72
N ASP A 509 2.76 -24.72 13.99
CA ASP A 509 2.17 -26.03 13.81
C ASP A 509 2.94 -27.08 14.64
N GLU A 510 2.45 -28.32 14.73
CA GLU A 510 3.06 -29.39 15.54
C GLU A 510 4.57 -29.54 15.32
N ASP A 511 5.02 -29.49 14.07
CA ASP A 511 6.44 -29.63 13.67
C ASP A 511 7.06 -28.31 13.18
N MET A 512 6.47 -27.16 13.49
CA MET A 512 6.89 -25.89 12.89
C MET A 512 6.86 -24.72 13.88
N VAL A 513 7.98 -24.01 13.95
CA VAL A 513 8.13 -22.84 14.82
C VAL A 513 8.48 -21.61 13.99
N ASN A 514 7.70 -20.55 14.19
CA ASN A 514 8.04 -19.22 13.74
C ASN A 514 8.97 -18.56 14.75
N VAL A 515 10.19 -18.27 14.33
CA VAL A 515 11.18 -17.55 15.14
C VAL A 515 11.29 -16.12 14.62
N GLY A 516 10.87 -15.17 15.45
CA GLY A 516 10.99 -13.74 15.20
C GLY A 516 12.30 -13.19 15.76
N MET A 517 13.06 -12.53 14.89
CA MET A 517 14.36 -11.93 15.16
C MET A 517 14.28 -10.42 14.93
N ASN A 518 14.93 -9.64 15.79
CA ASN A 518 15.17 -8.23 15.56
C ASN A 518 16.26 -8.05 14.49
N LYS A 519 16.18 -6.97 13.71
CA LYS A 519 17.27 -6.58 12.81
C LYS A 519 18.42 -6.01 13.64
N LEU A 520 19.64 -6.48 13.37
CA LEU A 520 20.87 -5.96 13.99
C LEU A 520 21.27 -4.61 13.39
N GLU A 521 21.00 -4.44 12.11
CA GLU A 521 21.28 -3.22 11.35
C GLU A 521 19.99 -2.74 10.69
N ILE A 522 19.76 -1.43 10.77
CA ILE A 522 18.58 -0.78 10.20
C ILE A 522 19.09 0.23 9.18
N CYS A 523 18.76 0.00 7.91
CA CYS A 523 18.99 0.98 6.87
C CYS A 523 17.85 2.01 6.90
N MET A 524 18.18 3.28 7.10
CA MET A 524 17.22 4.38 7.03
C MET A 524 17.12 4.86 5.58
N ASN A 525 16.16 4.32 4.85
CA ASN A 525 15.92 4.62 3.44
C ASN A 525 14.52 5.19 3.18
N GLU A 526 13.84 5.62 4.23
CA GLU A 526 12.50 6.19 4.16
C GLU A 526 12.55 7.72 4.15
N LEU A 527 11.62 8.32 3.41
CA LEU A 527 11.57 9.76 3.15
C LEU A 527 10.80 10.50 4.24
N ILE A 528 11.25 10.35 5.49
CA ILE A 528 10.57 10.88 6.69
C ILE A 528 10.35 12.40 6.67
N TYR A 529 11.18 13.13 5.93
CA TYR A 529 11.04 14.58 5.76
C TYR A 529 9.84 14.95 4.88
N VAL A 530 9.44 14.09 3.94
CA VAL A 530 8.25 14.30 3.10
C VAL A 530 7.00 14.15 3.95
N GLU A 531 6.94 13.09 4.78
CA GLU A 531 5.88 12.90 5.77
C GLU A 531 5.73 14.11 6.68
N PHE A 532 6.85 14.52 7.30
CA PHE A 532 6.88 15.66 8.21
C PHE A 532 6.28 16.90 7.54
N SER A 533 6.70 17.20 6.31
CA SER A 533 6.22 18.34 5.55
C SER A 533 4.74 18.25 5.19
N ILE A 534 4.23 17.11 4.72
CA ILE A 534 2.82 16.96 4.31
C ILE A 534 1.85 17.33 5.43
N LEU A 535 2.18 17.03 6.69
CA LEU A 535 1.35 17.38 7.84
C LEU A 535 1.62 18.77 8.42
N ASN A 536 2.66 19.46 7.97
CA ASN A 536 3.11 20.74 8.54
C ASN A 536 3.05 21.92 7.55
N ILE A 537 2.30 21.81 6.44
CA ILE A 537 2.28 22.75 5.32
C ILE A 537 0.89 23.33 5.06
#